data_AF-A0A2W1KGX9-F1
#
_entry.id   AF-A0A2W1KGX9-F1
#
_cell.length_a   1.000
_cell.length_b   1.000
_cell.length_c   1.000
_cell.angle_alpha   90.00
_cell.angle_beta   90.00
_cell.angle_gamma   90.00
#
_symmetry.space_group_name_H-M   'P 1'
#
loop_
_entity.id
_entity.type
_entity.pdbx_description
1 polymer ?
#
loop_
_entity_poly.entity_id
_entity_poly.type
_entity_poly.pdbx_seq_one_letter_code
_entity_poly.pdbx_strand_id
1 'polypeptide(L)'
;MTLNDLPFELGMQYENWEFDLEPIKSTLYFDKYRYIKNDIKEISGLNVKSINLYFKLDILFKIEIDCFKAAHSNNLTVFIVDTPSI
;
A
#
# COMPACT_ATOMS: atom_id res chain seq x y z
N MET A 1 -0.81 15.12 1.34
CA MET A 1 -1.58 14.06 2.01
C MET A 1 -0.67 13.38 3.03
N THR A 2 -1.26 12.85 4.10
CA THR A 2 -0.62 12.03 5.13
C THR A 2 -1.05 10.58 4.96
N LEU A 3 -0.46 9.66 5.73
CA LEU A 3 -0.82 8.25 5.70
C LEU A 3 -2.32 8.02 6.02
N ASN A 4 -2.91 8.86 6.86
CA ASN A 4 -4.32 8.77 7.26
C ASN A 4 -5.29 9.25 6.17
N ASP A 5 -4.81 9.91 5.13
CA ASP A 5 -5.65 10.37 4.02
C ASP A 5 -5.81 9.30 2.92
N LEU A 6 -5.15 8.15 3.08
CA LEU A 6 -5.18 7.07 2.09
C LEU A 6 -6.56 6.41 2.07
N PRO A 7 -7.05 5.97 0.89
CA PRO A 7 -8.35 5.30 0.77
C PRO A 7 -8.30 3.83 1.24
N PHE A 8 -7.31 3.47 2.05
CA PHE A 8 -7.05 2.10 2.49
C PHE A 8 -7.19 2.05 4.02
N GLU A 9 -8.05 1.16 4.50
CA GLU A 9 -8.28 0.95 5.93
C GLU A 9 -7.85 -0.46 6.31
N LEU A 10 -6.96 -0.54 7.30
CA LEU A 10 -6.49 -1.82 7.81
C LEU A 10 -7.60 -2.54 8.59
N GLY A 11 -7.67 -3.86 8.45
CA GLY A 11 -8.67 -4.70 9.08
C GLY A 11 -10.02 -4.74 8.36
N MET A 12 -10.18 -3.95 7.29
CA MET A 12 -11.39 -3.98 6.46
C MET A 12 -11.33 -5.07 5.42
N GLN A 13 -12.48 -5.70 5.19
CA GLN A 13 -12.70 -6.60 4.07
C GLN A 13 -12.98 -5.78 2.81
N TYR A 14 -12.30 -6.10 1.72
CA TYR A 14 -12.50 -5.47 0.43
C TYR A 14 -12.84 -6.49 -0.63
N GLU A 15 -13.66 -6.08 -1.59
CA GLU A 15 -13.92 -6.84 -2.80
C GLU A 15 -12.88 -6.51 -3.88
N ASN A 16 -12.62 -7.48 -4.78
CA ASN A 16 -11.62 -7.33 -5.84
C ASN A 16 -11.85 -6.15 -6.81
N TRP A 17 -13.07 -5.59 -6.84
CA TRP A 17 -13.47 -4.51 -7.74
C TRP A 17 -13.43 -3.11 -7.10
N GLU A 18 -13.13 -3.00 -5.80
CA GLU A 18 -13.10 -1.70 -5.11
C GLU A 18 -11.86 -0.88 -5.44
N PHE A 19 -10.80 -1.51 -5.96
CA PHE A 19 -9.54 -0.89 -6.29
C PHE A 19 -9.01 -1.32 -7.66
N ASP A 20 -8.28 -0.42 -8.31
CA ASP A 20 -7.48 -0.77 -9.49
C ASP A 20 -6.19 -1.46 -9.03
N LEU A 21 -6.21 -2.80 -9.04
CA LEU A 21 -5.14 -3.66 -8.54
C LEU A 21 -4.51 -4.53 -9.63
N GLU A 22 -3.21 -4.74 -9.51
CA GLU A 22 -2.47 -5.73 -10.29
C GLU A 22 -1.84 -6.78 -9.35
N PRO A 23 -2.06 -8.08 -9.59
CA PRO A 23 -1.49 -9.12 -8.75
C PRO A 23 0.03 -9.16 -8.89
N ILE A 24 0.75 -9.08 -7.77
CA ILE A 24 2.22 -9.23 -7.72
C ILE A 24 2.58 -10.65 -7.29
N LYS A 25 1.95 -11.14 -6.23
CA LYS A 25 2.26 -12.43 -5.62
C LYS A 25 1.05 -12.95 -4.87
N SER A 26 0.73 -14.21 -5.06
CA SER A 26 -0.22 -14.93 -4.22
C SER A 26 0.52 -16.07 -3.51
N THR A 27 0.18 -16.30 -2.25
CA THR A 27 0.70 -17.40 -1.43
C THR A 27 -0.43 -18.06 -0.68
N LEU A 28 -0.16 -19.21 -0.03
CA LEU A 28 -1.14 -19.87 0.82
C LEU A 28 -1.56 -19.03 2.05
N TYR A 29 -0.82 -17.97 2.39
CA TYR A 29 -1.03 -17.17 3.60
C TYR A 29 -1.57 -15.77 3.34
N PHE A 30 -1.27 -15.20 2.17
CA PHE A 30 -1.67 -13.85 1.79
C PHE A 30 -1.55 -13.64 0.28
N ASP A 31 -2.28 -12.64 -0.18
CA ASP A 31 -2.20 -12.09 -1.53
C ASP A 31 -1.60 -10.69 -1.48
N LYS A 32 -0.72 -10.38 -2.43
CA LYS A 32 -0.06 -9.08 -2.60
C LYS A 32 -0.43 -8.50 -3.95
N TYR A 33 -0.96 -7.29 -3.92
CA TYR A 33 -1.34 -6.52 -5.09
C TYR A 33 -0.62 -5.18 -5.14
N ARG A 34 -0.36 -4.69 -6.35
CA ARG A 34 0.05 -3.32 -6.63
C ARG A 34 -1.20 -2.48 -6.86
N TYR A 35 -1.28 -1.33 -6.22
CA TYR A 35 -2.29 -0.32 -6.56
C TYR A 35 -1.84 0.48 -7.79
N ILE A 36 -2.63 0.45 -8.87
CA ILE A 36 -2.23 0.95 -10.20
C ILE A 36 -3.01 2.18 -10.68
N LYS A 37 -3.94 2.71 -9.88
CA LYS A 37 -4.70 3.92 -10.23
C LYS A 37 -3.82 5.17 -10.38
N ASN A 38 -2.64 5.19 -9.74
CA ASN A 38 -1.64 6.27 -9.81
C ASN A 38 -2.18 7.68 -9.46
N ASP A 39 -3.26 7.75 -8.68
CA ASP A 39 -3.84 9.00 -8.19
C ASP A 39 -3.14 9.55 -6.93
N ILE A 40 -2.35 8.71 -6.25
CA ILE A 40 -1.55 9.06 -5.07
C ILE A 40 -0.08 9.26 -5.47
N LYS A 41 0.34 10.51 -5.65
CA LYS A 41 1.69 10.87 -6.12
C LYS A 41 2.67 11.26 -5.00
N GLU A 42 2.16 11.71 -3.86
CA GLU A 42 2.98 12.24 -2.77
C GLU A 42 2.33 11.98 -1.41
N ILE A 43 3.12 11.50 -0.45
CA ILE A 43 2.71 11.28 0.95
C ILE A 43 3.78 11.91 1.86
N SER A 44 3.35 12.76 2.79
CA SER A 44 4.21 13.41 3.79
C SER A 44 5.44 14.12 3.20
N GLY A 45 5.31 14.75 2.03
CA GLY A 45 6.43 15.44 1.36
C GLY A 45 7.36 14.52 0.55
N LEU A 46 7.02 13.23 0.38
CA LEU A 46 7.80 12.24 -0.34
C LEU A 46 7.03 11.75 -1.57
N ASN A 47 7.72 11.63 -2.71
CA ASN A 47 7.11 11.12 -3.93
C ASN A 47 6.88 9.62 -3.78
N VAL A 48 5.67 9.18 -4.12
CA VAL A 48 5.28 7.77 -4.09
C VAL A 48 5.79 7.09 -5.35
N LYS A 49 6.50 5.97 -5.16
CA LYS A 49 6.99 5.09 -6.23
C LYS A 49 6.04 3.91 -6.45
N SER A 50 5.56 3.30 -5.36
CA SER A 50 4.64 2.17 -5.41
C SER A 50 3.87 2.06 -4.10
N ILE A 51 2.64 1.55 -4.20
CA ILE A 51 1.80 1.16 -3.07
C ILE A 51 1.45 -0.31 -3.27
N ASN A 52 1.79 -1.14 -2.28
CA ASN A 52 1.45 -2.55 -2.26
C ASN A 52 0.48 -2.84 -1.12
N LEU A 53 -0.59 -3.56 -1.43
CA LEU A 53 -1.64 -3.97 -0.50
C LEU A 53 -1.55 -5.47 -0.27
N TYR A 54 -1.65 -5.89 0.99
CA TYR A 54 -1.57 -7.29 1.39
C TYR A 54 -2.88 -7.73 2.03
N PHE A 55 -3.50 -8.76 1.45
CA PHE A 55 -4.78 -9.29 1.87
C PHE A 55 -4.66 -10.69 2.42
N LYS A 56 -5.51 -11.03 3.38
CA LYS A 56 -5.70 -12.39 3.89
C LYS A 56 -7.20 -12.63 4.04
N LEU A 57 -7.74 -13.59 3.29
CA LEU A 57 -9.20 -13.83 3.23
C LEU A 57 -9.97 -12.53 2.95
N ASP A 58 -9.52 -11.77 1.94
CA ASP A 58 -10.09 -10.48 1.53
C ASP A 58 -9.93 -9.33 2.55
N ILE A 59 -9.30 -9.56 3.70
CA ILE A 59 -9.02 -8.53 4.71
C ILE A 59 -7.66 -7.87 4.44
N LEU A 60 -7.64 -6.55 4.28
CA LEU A 60 -6.41 -5.77 4.15
C LEU A 60 -5.69 -5.71 5.51
N PHE A 61 -4.55 -6.38 5.65
CA PHE A 61 -3.83 -6.43 6.92
C PHE A 61 -2.49 -5.69 6.91
N LYS A 62 -1.96 -5.35 5.73
CA LYS A 62 -0.71 -4.59 5.60
C LYS A 62 -0.70 -3.69 4.36
N ILE A 63 -0.17 -2.48 4.53
CA ILE A 63 0.10 -1.52 3.46
C ILE A 63 1.62 -1.25 3.45
N GLU A 64 2.22 -1.33 2.27
CA GLU A 64 3.64 -1.04 2.04
C GLU A 64 3.76 0.05 0.99
N ILE A 65 4.37 1.18 1.37
CA ILE A 65 4.50 2.35 0.50
C ILE A 65 5.98 2.66 0.32
N ASP A 66 6.41 2.59 -0.94
CA ASP A 66 7.76 2.95 -1.36
C ASP A 66 7.78 4.42 -1.78
N CYS A 67 8.58 5.24 -1.10
CA CYS A 67 8.71 6.66 -1.38
C CYS A 67 10.16 7.08 -1.61
N PHE A 68 10.37 8.20 -2.32
CA PHE A 68 11.68 8.82 -2.52
C PHE A 68 11.63 10.35 -2.44
N LYS A 69 12.75 10.96 -2.09
CA LYS A 69 12.90 12.43 -2.04
C LYS A 69 13.61 12.93 -3.30
N ALA A 70 12.97 13.82 -4.06
CA ALA A 70 13.49 14.30 -5.34
C ALA A 70 14.78 15.14 -5.25
N ALA A 71 15.15 15.64 -4.08
CA ALA A 71 16.10 16.76 -4.00
C ALA A 71 17.58 16.41 -3.81
N HIS A 72 17.99 15.24 -3.29
CA HIS A 72 19.45 14.96 -3.13
C HIS A 72 19.87 13.52 -2.76
N SER A 73 19.00 12.51 -2.80
CA SER A 73 19.40 11.17 -2.36
C SER A 73 18.48 10.08 -2.89
N ASN A 74 19.07 8.98 -3.37
CA ASN A 74 18.38 7.73 -3.73
C ASN A 74 17.80 6.98 -2.50
N ASN A 75 17.52 7.69 -1.42
CA ASN A 75 16.99 7.11 -0.19
C ASN A 75 15.54 6.70 -0.41
N LEU A 76 15.33 5.38 -0.51
CA LEU A 76 14.03 4.75 -0.44
C LEU A 76 13.53 4.82 1.00
N THR A 77 12.38 5.45 1.21
CA THR A 77 11.67 5.41 2.50
C THR A 77 10.50 4.45 2.34
N VAL A 78 10.45 3.41 3.16
CA VAL A 78 9.37 2.43 3.16
C VAL A 78 8.50 2.68 4.39
N PHE A 79 7.22 2.97 4.17
CA PHE A 79 6.23 2.96 5.25
C PHE A 79 5.56 1.60 5.28
N ILE A 80 5.58 0.95 6.45
CA ILE A 80 4.86 -0.28 6.71
C ILE A 80 3.82 0.03 7.77
N VAL A 81 2.56 -0.27 7.45
CA VAL A 81 1.44 -0.17 8.39
C VAL A 81 0.78 -1.55 8.41
N ASP A 82 0.68 -2.15 9.58
CA ASP A 82 0.04 -3.44 9.78
C ASP A 82 -0.95 -3.42 10.95
N THR A 83 -1.91 -4.35 10.91
CA THR A 83 -2.77 -4.60 12.05
C THR A 83 -1.98 -5.29 13.16
N PRO A 84 -2.15 -4.93 14.44
CA PRO A 84 -1.57 -5.71 15.53
C PRO A 84 -2.03 -7.17 15.42
N SER A 85 -1.10 -8.10 15.60
CA SER A 85 -1.40 -9.53 15.58
C SER A 85 -2.44 -9.84 16.65
N ILE A 86 -3.61 -10.35 16.24
CA ILE A 86 -4.63 -10.92 17.13
C ILE A 86 -4.11 -12.27 17.65
#